data_AF-A0A1J5JAP6-F1
#
_entry.id   AF-A0A1J5JAP6-F1
#
_cell.length_a   1.000
_cell.length_b   1.000
_cell.length_c   1.000
_cell.angle_alpha   90.00
_cell.angle_beta   90.00
_cell.angle_gamma   90.00
#
_symmetry.space_group_name_H-M   'P 1'
#
loop_
_entity.id
_entity.type
_entity.pdbx_description
1 polymer ?
#
loop_
_entity_poly.entity_id
_entity_poly.type
_entity_poly.pdbx_seq_one_letter_code
_entity_poly.pdbx_strand_id
1 'polypeptide(L)'
;MQNLKRYEEAEKEYREAIRINPDYADAHNNLGNLLQNLKRYEEAEKEYREAIKINPNDILAHQNISELYFVIKDYKKSLEYAEKSLEISKEIKYKIISKFLILINLIALERKCEKEKKEFLNFIRENKGYQLTWKFETIKERIKEMKFEREILELTEEIEKFRVRK
;
A
#
# COMPACT_ATOMS: atom_id res chain seq x y z
N MET A 1 2.37 21.42 -14.79
CA MET A 1 1.08 22.16 -14.72
C MET A 1 -0.13 21.26 -14.99
N GLN A 2 -0.14 20.45 -16.07
CA GLN A 2 -1.30 19.57 -16.38
C GLN A 2 -1.64 18.53 -15.29
N ASN A 3 -0.63 17.94 -14.62
CA ASN A 3 -0.87 16.97 -13.55
C ASN A 3 -1.46 17.61 -12.28
N LEU A 4 -1.03 18.82 -11.91
CA LEU A 4 -1.55 19.53 -10.75
C LEU A 4 -3.03 19.87 -10.93
N LYS A 5 -3.41 20.38 -12.11
CA LYS A 5 -4.81 20.66 -12.44
C LYS A 5 -5.70 19.41 -12.37
N ARG A 6 -5.18 18.26 -12.82
CA ARG A 6 -5.89 16.97 -12.72
C ARG A 6 -6.03 16.48 -11.28
N TYR A 7 -5.05 16.75 -10.42
CA TYR A 7 -5.13 16.39 -9.00
C TYR A 7 -6.14 17.26 -8.25
N GLU A 8 -6.18 18.56 -8.53
CA GLU A 8 -7.18 19.47 -7.95
C GLU A 8 -8.61 19.09 -8.37
N GLU A 9 -8.82 18.78 -9.65
CA GLU A 9 -10.11 18.29 -10.16
C GLU A 9 -10.49 16.96 -9.48
N ALA A 10 -9.57 15.99 -9.41
CA ALA A 10 -9.83 14.70 -8.76
C ALA A 10 -10.16 14.86 -7.26
N GLU A 11 -9.46 15.73 -6.54
CA GLU A 11 -9.74 15.99 -5.13
C GLU A 11 -11.15 16.56 -4.94
N LYS A 12 -11.54 17.51 -5.80
CA LYS A 12 -12.89 18.10 -5.77
C LYS A 12 -13.96 17.04 -5.99
N GLU A 13 -13.81 16.17 -6.99
CA GLU A 13 -14.78 15.11 -7.29
C GLU A 13 -14.90 14.10 -6.15
N TYR A 14 -13.78 13.66 -5.54
CA TYR A 14 -13.85 12.76 -4.39
C TYR A 14 -14.49 13.41 -3.17
N ARG A 15 -14.18 14.67 -2.88
CA ARG A 15 -14.81 15.41 -1.78
C ARG A 15 -16.31 15.61 -2.02
N GLU A 16 -16.73 15.84 -3.26
CA GLU A 16 -18.15 15.92 -3.61
C GLU A 16 -18.86 14.56 -3.48
N ALA A 17 -18.21 13.47 -3.90
CA ALA A 17 -18.73 12.12 -3.70
C ALA A 17 -18.94 11.80 -2.21
N ILE A 18 -17.98 12.17 -1.35
CA ILE A 18 -18.06 12.05 0.11
C ILE A 18 -19.16 12.96 0.69
N ARG A 19 -19.33 14.18 0.16
CA ARG A 19 -20.40 15.10 0.59
C ARG A 19 -21.79 14.52 0.28
N ILE A 20 -21.95 13.89 -0.88
CA ILE A 20 -23.20 13.24 -1.31
C ILE A 20 -23.44 11.96 -0.53
N ASN A 21 -22.40 11.15 -0.32
CA ASN A 21 -22.45 9.91 0.44
C ASN A 21 -21.23 9.78 1.38
N PRO A 22 -21.35 10.18 2.65
CA PRO A 22 -20.27 10.07 3.63
C PRO A 22 -19.86 8.63 3.93
N ASP A 23 -20.71 7.64 3.66
CA ASP A 23 -20.41 6.23 3.88
C ASP A 23 -19.83 5.56 2.62
N TYR A 24 -19.33 6.34 1.65
CA TYR A 24 -18.70 5.79 0.46
C TYR A 24 -17.21 5.49 0.69
N ALA A 25 -16.93 4.29 1.22
CA ALA A 25 -15.57 3.85 1.57
C ALA A 25 -14.54 4.01 0.42
N ASP A 26 -14.91 3.67 -0.81
CA ASP A 26 -14.00 3.79 -1.96
C ASP A 26 -13.62 5.25 -2.26
N ALA A 27 -14.54 6.21 -2.06
CA ALA A 27 -14.23 7.62 -2.25
C ALA A 27 -13.23 8.12 -1.20
N HIS A 28 -13.41 7.73 0.06
CA HIS A 28 -12.45 7.99 1.13
C HIS A 28 -11.07 7.37 0.83
N ASN A 29 -11.03 6.09 0.43
CA ASN A 29 -9.77 5.41 0.10
C ASN A 29 -9.06 6.07 -1.10
N ASN A 30 -9.81 6.46 -2.14
CA ASN A 30 -9.23 7.12 -3.31
C ASN A 30 -8.76 8.55 -3.02
N LEU A 31 -9.49 9.30 -2.18
CA LEU A 31 -9.04 10.60 -1.70
C LEU A 31 -7.76 10.46 -0.87
N GLY A 32 -7.68 9.45 0.01
CA GLY A 32 -6.47 9.12 0.76
C GLY A 32 -5.26 8.87 -0.16
N ASN A 33 -5.44 8.08 -1.22
CA ASN A 33 -4.37 7.83 -2.22
C ASN A 33 -3.90 9.11 -2.90
N LEU A 34 -4.85 9.97 -3.30
CA LEU A 34 -4.54 11.25 -3.92
C LEU A 34 -3.76 12.16 -2.97
N LEU A 35 -4.24 12.31 -1.73
CA LEU A 35 -3.60 13.13 -0.69
C LEU A 35 -2.20 12.62 -0.34
N GLN A 36 -2.02 11.30 -0.27
CA GLN A 36 -0.72 10.68 -0.06
C GLN A 36 0.25 10.99 -1.20
N ASN A 37 -0.20 10.96 -2.46
CA ASN A 37 0.61 11.36 -3.62
C ASN A 37 0.97 12.86 -3.61
N LEU A 38 0.11 13.69 -3.04
CA LEU A 38 0.36 15.11 -2.77
C LEU A 38 1.18 15.35 -1.48
N LYS A 39 1.61 14.28 -0.79
CA LYS A 39 2.34 14.32 0.49
C LYS A 39 1.59 15.00 1.65
N ARG A 40 0.26 15.06 1.58
CA ARG A 40 -0.65 15.53 2.64
C ARG A 40 -1.02 14.35 3.54
N TYR A 41 -0.04 13.88 4.30
CA TYR A 41 -0.11 12.57 4.98
C TYR A 41 -1.15 12.52 6.10
N GLU A 42 -1.31 13.59 6.88
CA GLU A 42 -2.28 13.65 7.96
C GLU A 42 -3.71 13.57 7.43
N GLU A 43 -3.99 14.27 6.32
CA GLU A 43 -5.29 14.18 5.66
C GLU A 43 -5.50 12.81 5.04
N ALA A 44 -4.48 12.24 4.39
CA ALA A 44 -4.56 10.89 3.83
C ALA A 44 -4.88 9.85 4.91
N GLU A 45 -4.25 9.94 6.08
CA GLU A 45 -4.50 9.05 7.22
C GLU A 45 -5.96 9.10 7.65
N LYS A 46 -6.52 10.31 7.77
CA LYS A 46 -7.92 10.52 8.16
C LYS A 46 -8.87 9.83 7.18
N GLU A 47 -8.64 10.02 5.87
CA GLU A 47 -9.51 9.44 4.85
C GLU A 47 -9.40 7.90 4.82
N TYR A 48 -8.21 7.32 4.93
CA TYR A 48 -8.09 5.86 5.03
C TYR A 48 -8.74 5.28 6.29
N ARG A 49 -8.64 5.97 7.42
CA ARG A 49 -9.29 5.55 8.67
C ARG A 49 -10.81 5.56 8.56
N GLU A 50 -11.40 6.57 7.91
CA GLU A 50 -12.84 6.56 7.64
C GLU A 50 -13.23 5.45 6.66
N ALA A 51 -12.45 5.21 5.60
CA ALA A 51 -12.69 4.07 4.69
C ALA A 51 -12.72 2.72 5.43
N ILE A 52 -11.74 2.48 6.33
CA ILE A 52 -11.66 1.27 7.16
C ILE A 52 -12.80 1.20 8.18
N LYS A 53 -13.22 2.33 8.76
CA LYS A 53 -14.33 2.37 9.70
C LYS A 53 -15.65 2.00 9.02
N ILE A 54 -15.88 2.49 7.80
CA ILE A 54 -17.06 2.18 6.98
C ILE A 54 -17.02 0.72 6.51
N ASN A 55 -15.86 0.26 6.00
CA ASN A 55 -15.65 -1.11 5.57
C ASN A 55 -14.38 -1.71 6.20
N PRO A 56 -14.51 -2.38 7.36
CA PRO A 56 -13.37 -2.97 8.07
C PRO A 56 -12.63 -4.07 7.30
N ASN A 57 -13.28 -4.65 6.28
CA ASN A 57 -12.72 -5.71 5.44
C ASN A 57 -12.18 -5.18 4.09
N ASP A 58 -12.05 -3.87 3.91
CA ASP A 58 -11.43 -3.30 2.72
C ASP A 58 -9.90 -3.53 2.72
N ILE A 59 -9.49 -4.57 1.99
CA ILE A 59 -8.09 -4.96 1.83
C ILE A 59 -7.24 -3.81 1.28
N LEU A 60 -7.77 -3.03 0.32
CA LEU A 60 -7.02 -1.94 -0.31
C LEU A 60 -6.82 -0.79 0.68
N ALA A 61 -7.83 -0.43 1.47
CA ALA A 61 -7.67 0.61 2.49
C ALA A 61 -6.62 0.23 3.54
N HIS A 62 -6.60 -1.04 3.99
CA HIS A 62 -5.54 -1.55 4.88
C HIS A 62 -4.14 -1.52 4.23
N GLN A 63 -4.02 -1.86 2.95
CA GLN A 63 -2.74 -1.78 2.22
C GLN A 63 -2.26 -0.34 2.07
N ASN A 64 -3.17 0.57 1.71
CA ASN A 64 -2.83 1.98 1.46
C ASN A 64 -2.46 2.71 2.75
N ILE A 65 -3.16 2.45 3.87
CA ILE A 65 -2.79 3.04 5.17
C ILE A 65 -1.50 2.42 5.71
N SER A 66 -1.24 1.13 5.45
CA SER A 66 0.03 0.49 5.77
C SER A 66 1.17 1.15 5.00
N GLU A 67 1.02 1.39 3.69
CA GLU A 67 1.99 2.13 2.89
C GLU A 67 2.22 3.55 3.45
N LEU A 68 1.15 4.26 3.81
CA LEU A 68 1.25 5.59 4.41
C LEU A 68 2.09 5.57 5.70
N TYR A 69 1.77 4.67 6.63
CA TYR A 69 2.52 4.55 7.88
C TYR A 69 3.97 4.17 7.65
N PHE A 70 4.25 3.33 6.66
CA PHE A 70 5.61 2.99 6.28
C PHE A 70 6.40 4.23 5.84
N VAL A 71 5.79 5.05 4.99
CA VAL A 71 6.39 6.28 4.45
C VAL A 71 6.67 7.32 5.54
N ILE A 72 5.75 7.48 6.50
CA ILE A 72 5.97 8.38 7.66
C ILE A 72 6.79 7.73 8.78
N LYS A 73 7.35 6.54 8.53
CA LYS A 73 8.26 5.79 9.41
C LYS A 73 7.64 5.26 10.71
N ASP A 74 6.31 5.16 10.77
CA ASP A 74 5.60 4.43 11.83
C ASP A 74 5.45 2.95 11.43
N TYR A 75 6.59 2.25 11.37
CA TYR A 75 6.66 0.86 10.90
C TYR A 75 5.84 -0.11 11.76
N LYS A 76 5.59 0.23 13.03
CA LYS A 76 4.77 -0.61 13.91
C LYS A 76 3.31 -0.60 13.48
N LYS A 77 2.71 0.58 13.27
CA LYS A 77 1.34 0.66 12.74
C LYS A 77 1.28 0.11 11.33
N SER A 78 2.26 0.43 10.49
CA SER A 78 2.30 -0.11 9.13
C SER A 78 2.26 -1.64 9.11
N LEU A 79 3.02 -2.30 9.99
CA LEU A 79 3.01 -3.74 10.15
C LEU A 79 1.63 -4.27 10.59
N GLU A 80 1.00 -3.64 11.58
CA GLU A 80 -0.33 -4.02 12.08
C GLU A 80 -1.38 -4.01 10.95
N TYR A 81 -1.44 -2.93 10.15
CA TYR A 81 -2.36 -2.84 9.01
C TYR A 81 -2.00 -3.81 7.88
N ALA A 82 -0.72 -4.09 7.65
CA ALA A 82 -0.29 -5.08 6.66
C ALA A 82 -0.70 -6.51 7.06
N GLU A 83 -0.57 -6.86 8.34
CA GLU A 83 -1.03 -8.13 8.91
C GLU A 83 -2.55 -8.25 8.80
N LYS A 84 -3.30 -7.18 9.11
CA LYS A 84 -4.75 -7.16 8.98
C LYS A 84 -5.18 -7.37 7.53
N SER A 85 -4.52 -6.68 6.59
CA SER A 85 -4.76 -6.88 5.16
C SER A 85 -4.50 -8.34 4.73
N LEU A 86 -3.43 -8.97 5.22
CA LEU A 86 -3.11 -10.36 4.90
C LEU A 86 -4.18 -11.33 5.44
N GLU A 87 -4.67 -11.10 6.66
CA GLU A 87 -5.73 -11.91 7.29
C GLU A 87 -7.02 -11.92 6.44
N ILE A 88 -7.42 -10.76 5.93
CA ILE A 88 -8.65 -10.60 5.15
C ILE A 88 -8.47 -11.07 3.69
N SER A 89 -7.24 -11.06 3.18
CA SER A 89 -6.93 -11.33 1.77
C SER A 89 -7.24 -12.77 1.34
N LYS A 90 -8.14 -12.91 0.37
CA LYS A 90 -8.45 -14.21 -0.28
C LYS A 90 -7.67 -14.40 -1.58
N GLU A 91 -7.58 -13.36 -2.40
CA GLU A 91 -6.91 -13.41 -3.70
C GLU A 91 -5.38 -13.35 -3.59
N ILE A 92 -4.69 -14.04 -4.51
CA ILE A 92 -3.22 -14.08 -4.59
C ILE A 92 -2.64 -12.66 -4.69
N LYS A 93 -3.19 -11.82 -5.56
CA LYS A 93 -2.67 -10.46 -5.81
C LYS A 93 -2.58 -9.64 -4.52
N TYR A 94 -3.58 -9.72 -3.65
CA TYR A 94 -3.58 -9.00 -2.39
C TYR A 94 -2.64 -9.63 -1.38
N LYS A 95 -2.60 -10.96 -1.27
CA LYS A 95 -1.65 -11.66 -0.40
C LYS A 95 -0.20 -11.31 -0.73
N ILE A 96 0.14 -11.13 -2.01
CA ILE A 96 1.49 -10.71 -2.43
C ILE A 96 1.81 -9.32 -1.87
N ILE A 97 0.92 -8.35 -2.05
CA ILE A 97 1.13 -6.99 -1.56
C ILE A 97 1.21 -6.98 -0.02
N SER A 98 0.29 -7.65 0.68
CA SER A 98 0.30 -7.65 2.15
C SER A 98 1.56 -8.34 2.71
N LYS A 99 2.01 -9.46 2.11
CA LYS A 99 3.28 -10.11 2.50
C LYS A 99 4.49 -9.23 2.21
N PHE A 100 4.49 -8.52 1.09
CA PHE A 100 5.53 -7.54 0.78
C PHE A 100 5.57 -6.43 1.84
N LEU A 101 4.43 -5.81 2.15
CA LEU A 101 4.32 -4.75 3.15
C LEU A 101 4.76 -5.24 4.54
N ILE A 102 4.41 -6.46 4.94
CA ILE A 102 4.90 -7.07 6.18
C ILE A 102 6.44 -7.17 6.14
N LEU A 103 7.01 -7.71 5.07
CA LEU A 103 8.44 -7.95 4.99
C LEU A 103 9.26 -6.66 5.01
N ILE A 104 8.84 -5.62 4.28
CA ILE A 104 9.55 -4.32 4.32
C ILE A 104 9.49 -3.69 5.71
N ASN A 105 8.41 -3.88 6.45
CA ASN A 105 8.29 -3.41 7.84
C ASN A 105 9.18 -4.18 8.79
N LEU A 106 9.29 -5.50 8.65
CA LEU A 106 10.23 -6.31 9.43
C LEU A 106 11.68 -5.87 9.19
N ILE A 107 12.05 -5.61 7.93
CA ILE A 107 13.37 -5.09 7.56
C ILE A 107 13.59 -3.69 8.19
N ALA A 108 12.63 -2.79 8.05
CA ALA A 108 12.73 -1.43 8.60
C ALA A 108 12.85 -1.40 10.13
N LEU A 109 12.23 -2.37 10.81
CA LEU A 109 12.31 -2.60 12.26
C LEU A 109 13.57 -3.38 12.69
N GLU A 110 14.48 -3.72 11.76
CA GLU A 110 15.68 -4.54 12.02
C GLU A 110 15.37 -5.90 12.65
N ARG A 111 14.20 -6.48 12.33
CA ARG A 111 13.82 -7.82 12.77
C ARG A 111 14.40 -8.86 11.84
N LYS A 112 14.88 -9.96 12.41
CA LYS A 112 15.24 -11.17 11.66
C LYS A 112 14.00 -11.67 10.91
N CYS A 113 14.09 -11.76 9.59
CA CYS A 113 12.96 -12.10 8.72
C CYS A 113 13.36 -13.00 7.53
N GLU A 114 14.49 -13.71 7.64
CA GLU A 114 15.03 -14.56 6.58
C GLU A 114 14.08 -15.71 6.22
N LYS A 115 13.38 -16.24 7.23
CA LYS A 115 12.38 -17.30 7.04
C LYS A 115 11.18 -16.76 6.26
N GLU A 116 10.63 -15.64 6.70
CA GLU A 116 9.48 -14.96 6.10
C GLU A 116 9.80 -14.53 4.65
N LYS A 117 11.01 -14.01 4.42
CA LYS A 117 11.51 -13.70 3.06
C LYS A 117 11.54 -14.95 2.19
N LYS A 118 12.09 -16.06 2.68
CA LYS A 118 12.16 -17.32 1.93
C LYS A 118 10.76 -17.86 1.60
N GLU A 119 9.85 -17.86 2.57
CA GLU A 119 8.46 -18.28 2.38
C GLU A 119 7.73 -17.40 1.35
N PHE A 120 7.92 -16.08 1.42
CA PHE A 120 7.32 -15.15 0.47
C PHE A 120 7.82 -15.36 -0.97
N LEU A 121 9.13 -15.53 -1.15
CA LEU A 121 9.71 -15.79 -2.47
C LEU A 121 9.23 -17.12 -3.07
N ASN A 122 9.10 -18.15 -2.24
CA ASN A 122 8.52 -19.43 -2.68
C ASN A 122 7.04 -19.27 -3.06
N PHE A 123 6.26 -18.56 -2.25
CA PHE A 123 4.86 -18.27 -2.53
C PHE A 123 4.68 -17.56 -3.89
N ILE A 124 5.50 -16.55 -4.19
CA ILE A 124 5.46 -15.86 -5.49
C ILE A 124 5.76 -16.82 -6.65
N ARG A 125 6.78 -17.68 -6.50
CA ARG A 125 7.18 -18.65 -7.55
C ARG A 125 6.09 -19.67 -7.84
N GLU A 126 5.44 -20.17 -6.80
CA GLU A 126 4.31 -21.11 -6.91
C GLU A 126 3.08 -20.46 -7.55
N ASN A 127 2.89 -19.16 -7.31
CA ASN A 127 1.72 -18.41 -7.76
C ASN A 127 2.02 -17.44 -8.92
N LYS A 128 2.97 -17.77 -9.80
CA LYS A 128 3.36 -16.91 -10.96
C LYS A 128 2.17 -16.54 -11.85
N GLY A 129 2.30 -15.43 -12.59
CA GLY A 129 1.28 -14.99 -13.56
C GLY A 129 0.15 -14.15 -12.95
N TYR A 130 0.35 -13.59 -11.75
CA TYR A 130 -0.59 -12.65 -11.14
C TYR A 130 -0.56 -11.27 -11.80
N GLN A 131 -1.65 -10.51 -11.61
CA GLN A 131 -1.76 -9.12 -12.03
C GLN A 131 -1.87 -8.21 -10.80
N LEU A 132 -0.99 -7.21 -10.72
CA LEU A 132 -1.04 -6.15 -9.70
C LEU A 132 -1.53 -4.85 -10.33
N THR A 133 -2.43 -4.16 -9.63
CA THR A 133 -2.80 -2.78 -9.92
C THR A 133 -1.88 -1.78 -9.22
N TRP A 134 -1.27 -2.18 -8.10
CA TRP A 134 -0.33 -1.37 -7.35
C TRP A 134 0.98 -1.15 -8.12
N LYS A 135 1.53 0.06 -8.02
CA LYS A 135 2.75 0.47 -8.71
C LYS A 135 3.84 0.71 -7.68
N PHE A 136 4.90 -0.09 -7.74
CA PHE A 136 6.02 0.03 -6.82
C PHE A 136 6.85 1.32 -7.03
N GLU A 137 6.69 2.04 -8.14
CA GLU A 137 7.44 3.27 -8.41
C GLU A 137 7.27 4.29 -7.28
N THR A 138 6.05 4.41 -6.76
CA THR A 138 5.73 5.36 -5.71
C THR A 138 6.44 5.03 -4.40
N ILE A 139 6.54 3.75 -4.02
CA ILE A 139 7.29 3.37 -2.81
C ILE A 139 8.80 3.50 -3.04
N LYS A 140 9.32 3.16 -4.23
CA LYS A 140 10.74 3.32 -4.59
C LYS A 140 11.21 4.77 -4.43
N GLU A 141 10.43 5.74 -4.90
CA GLU A 141 10.76 7.16 -4.73
C GLU A 141 10.78 7.58 -3.25
N ARG A 142 9.90 7.01 -2.43
CA ARG A 142 9.73 7.38 -1.01
C ARG A 142 10.76 6.74 -0.07
N ILE A 143 11.33 5.60 -0.46
CA ILE A 143 12.36 4.91 0.32
C ILE A 143 13.78 5.32 -0.04
N LYS A 144 13.93 6.21 -1.03
CA LYS A 144 15.24 6.69 -1.45
C LYS A 144 16.01 7.23 -0.24
N GLU A 145 17.30 6.89 -0.15
CA GLU A 145 18.20 7.29 0.94
C GLU A 145 17.88 6.63 2.30
N MET A 146 16.94 5.68 2.36
CA MET A 146 16.75 4.84 3.54
C MET A 146 17.80 3.73 3.57
N LYS A 147 18.25 3.37 4.78
CA LYS A 147 19.29 2.33 4.99
C LYS A 147 18.97 0.95 4.41
N PHE A 148 17.68 0.66 4.20
CA PHE A 148 17.15 -0.62 3.73
C PHE A 148 16.62 -0.56 2.28
N GLU A 149 16.90 0.54 1.57
CA GLU A 149 16.44 0.78 0.20
C GLU A 149 16.76 -0.41 -0.72
N ARG A 150 17.99 -0.93 -0.63
CA ARG A 150 18.47 -2.03 -1.46
C ARG A 150 17.65 -3.30 -1.25
N GLU A 151 17.41 -3.70 -0.01
CA GLU A 151 16.67 -4.91 0.32
C GLU A 151 15.23 -4.85 -0.19
N ILE A 152 14.60 -3.67 -0.14
CA ILE A 152 13.24 -3.47 -0.66
C ILE A 152 13.23 -3.49 -2.19
N LEU A 153 14.24 -2.92 -2.85
CA LEU A 153 14.38 -2.97 -4.30
C LEU A 153 14.53 -4.41 -4.80
N GLU A 154 15.37 -5.23 -4.15
CA GLU A 154 15.53 -6.65 -4.49
C GLU A 154 14.20 -7.43 -4.37
N LEU A 155 13.43 -7.18 -3.31
CA LEU A 155 12.10 -7.79 -3.15
C LEU A 155 11.12 -7.36 -4.24
N THR A 156 11.17 -6.08 -4.61
CA THR A 156 10.32 -5.52 -5.66
C THR A 156 10.64 -6.14 -7.02
N GLU A 157 11.92 -6.33 -7.33
CA GLU A 157 12.37 -6.96 -8.57
C GLU A 157 11.90 -8.41 -8.69
N GLU A 158 11.98 -9.18 -7.59
CA GLU A 158 11.46 -10.55 -7.56
C GLU A 158 9.95 -10.59 -7.81
N ILE A 159 9.17 -9.66 -7.26
CA ILE A 159 7.73 -9.56 -7.55
C ILE A 159 7.50 -9.22 -9.04
N GLU A 160 8.23 -8.28 -9.60
CA GLU A 160 8.05 -7.87 -11.00
C GLU A 160 8.47 -8.97 -11.99
N LYS A 161 9.36 -9.88 -11.60
CA LYS A 161 9.80 -11.02 -12.42
C LYS A 161 8.70 -12.05 -12.71
N PHE A 162 7.81 -12.29 -11.75
CA PHE A 162 6.76 -13.32 -11.85
C PHE A 162 5.37 -12.78 -12.18
N ARG A 163 5.22 -11.45 -12.20
CA ARG A 163 3.98 -10.74 -12.56
C ARG A 163 3.77 -10.74 -14.08
N VAL A 164 2.51 -10.72 -14.53
CA VAL A 164 2.17 -10.42 -15.93
C VAL A 164 2.33 -8.92 -16.20
N ARG A 165 3.15 -8.57 -17.19
CA ARG A 165 3.20 -7.20 -17.74
C ARG A 165 2.02 -7.03 -18.69
N LYS A 166 1.20 -6.00 -18.46
CA LYS A 166 0.19 -5.54 -19.40
C LYS A 166 0.83 -4.65 -20.44
#